data_AF-A0A522URS5-F1
#
_entry.id   AF-A0A522URS5-F1
#
_cell.length_a   1.000
_cell.length_b   1.000
_cell.length_c   1.000
_cell.angle_alpha   90.00
_cell.angle_beta   90.00
_cell.angle_gamma   90.00
#
_symmetry.space_group_name_H-M   'P 1'
#
loop_
_entity.id
_entity.type
_entity.pdbx_description
1 polymer ?
#
loop_
_entity_poly.entity_id
_entity_poly.type
_entity_poly.pdbx_seq_one_letter_code
_entity_poly.pdbx_strand_id
1 'polypeptide(L)'
;MITLPNSNKILGYLLIQRLTACLLVLRCIQYLQKIQAKGNLTSKTDPNGNTTTYSYDTSNRLTNIQTQNSRLQTISSFAYTHDKVGNRLSKEESDKRQDYHYDQTYRLLQSLPTNIKNKGKDKDRDKEYEQKEENYSYDPVGNRLFGPKPIEFYSYNRGNQLTNDKKHQYEYDKNGNLVKKTELDDDGKTKVTVYTYDYENRLIKVAIQKEDEKKIVTFSYDPFGRRISKSLQYQSLRGEAEAISDDDDREKDDHYYEKPRTTYYAYDNEDIIVEYNGKGKIIARYTHCLGIDEPLAEGN
;
A
#
# COMPACT_ATOMS: atom_id res chain seq x y z
N MET A 1 -35.40 -25.33 -22.75
CA MET A 1 -34.91 -24.60 -23.94
C MET A 1 -34.47 -23.23 -23.50
N ILE A 2 -33.18 -23.04 -23.23
CA ILE A 2 -32.59 -21.74 -22.92
C ILE A 2 -31.87 -21.29 -24.19
N THR A 3 -32.43 -20.32 -24.88
CA THR A 3 -31.85 -19.69 -26.06
C THR A 3 -30.68 -18.80 -25.63
N LEU A 4 -29.47 -19.16 -26.01
CA LEU A 4 -28.28 -18.30 -25.87
C LEU A 4 -28.34 -17.16 -26.91
N PRO A 5 -28.02 -15.91 -26.54
CA PRO A 5 -28.02 -14.81 -27.49
C PRO A 5 -26.83 -14.89 -28.46
N ASN A 6 -27.13 -14.58 -29.73
CA ASN A 6 -26.29 -14.58 -30.93
C ASN A 6 -24.78 -14.32 -30.72
N SER A 7 -23.96 -15.34 -31.00
CA SER A 7 -22.49 -15.34 -31.04
C SER A 7 -21.89 -14.31 -32.01
N ASN A 8 -22.62 -13.91 -33.06
CA ASN A 8 -22.13 -12.97 -34.08
C ASN A 8 -22.08 -11.50 -33.64
N LYS A 9 -22.83 -11.09 -32.60
CA LYS A 9 -22.72 -9.72 -32.05
C LYS A 9 -21.51 -9.56 -31.11
N ILE A 10 -21.06 -10.65 -30.51
CA ILE A 10 -19.94 -10.66 -29.56
C ILE A 10 -18.60 -10.57 -30.30
N LEU A 11 -18.44 -11.25 -31.44
CA LEU A 11 -17.23 -11.16 -32.27
C LEU A 11 -17.04 -9.78 -32.92
N GLY A 12 -18.11 -9.12 -33.35
CA GLY A 12 -18.04 -7.77 -33.95
C GLY A 12 -17.63 -6.69 -32.94
N TYR A 13 -18.10 -6.80 -31.70
CA TYR A 13 -17.73 -5.88 -30.61
C TYR A 13 -16.28 -6.08 -30.13
N LEU A 14 -15.80 -7.34 -30.11
CA LEU A 14 -14.40 -7.66 -29.79
C LEU A 14 -13.41 -7.07 -30.81
N LEU A 15 -13.75 -7.05 -32.10
CA LEU A 15 -12.86 -6.54 -33.15
C LEU A 15 -12.75 -5.00 -33.11
N ILE A 16 -13.86 -4.32 -32.85
CA ILE A 16 -13.89 -2.85 -32.76
C ILE A 16 -13.18 -2.36 -31.49
N GLN A 17 -13.33 -3.03 -30.33
CA GLN A 17 -12.59 -2.65 -29.12
C GLN A 17 -11.07 -2.91 -29.24
N ARG A 18 -10.65 -3.96 -29.97
CA ARG A 18 -9.22 -4.20 -30.25
C ARG A 18 -8.61 -3.12 -31.16
N LEU A 19 -9.37 -2.56 -32.11
CA LEU A 19 -8.91 -1.50 -33.01
C LEU A 19 -8.82 -0.14 -32.32
N THR A 20 -9.75 0.22 -31.44
CA THR A 20 -9.69 1.49 -30.68
C THR A 20 -8.59 1.47 -29.61
N ALA A 21 -8.35 0.31 -28.98
CA ALA A 21 -7.22 0.12 -28.08
C ALA A 21 -5.87 0.22 -28.84
N CYS A 22 -5.80 -0.31 -30.06
CA CYS A 22 -4.58 -0.25 -30.89
C CYS A 22 -4.22 1.18 -31.33
N LEU A 23 -5.20 2.06 -31.57
CA LEU A 23 -4.93 3.48 -31.88
C LEU A 23 -4.50 4.32 -30.67
N LEU A 24 -4.96 3.98 -29.47
CA LEU A 24 -4.45 4.59 -28.22
C LEU A 24 -3.03 4.12 -27.90
N VAL A 25 -2.75 2.84 -28.17
CA VAL A 25 -1.39 2.26 -28.08
C VAL A 25 -0.43 2.93 -29.08
N LEU A 26 -0.87 3.25 -30.31
CA LEU A 26 -0.04 3.98 -31.28
C LEU A 26 0.24 5.44 -30.88
N ARG A 27 -0.68 6.14 -30.22
CA ARG A 27 -0.40 7.48 -29.65
C ARG A 27 0.50 7.42 -28.41
N CYS A 28 0.54 6.28 -27.73
CA CYS A 28 1.49 5.99 -26.66
C CYS A 28 2.87 5.49 -27.15
N ILE A 29 3.11 5.25 -28.46
CA ILE A 29 4.39 4.67 -28.92
C ILE A 29 5.42 5.72 -29.41
N GLN A 30 5.10 7.02 -29.34
CA GLN A 30 6.10 8.10 -29.47
C GLN A 30 6.49 8.72 -28.13
N TYR A 31 6.60 7.92 -27.06
CA TYR A 31 7.47 8.28 -25.94
C TYR A 31 8.92 8.12 -26.40
N LEU A 32 9.60 9.23 -26.69
CA LEU A 32 11.04 9.22 -27.01
C LEU A 32 11.84 8.82 -25.76
N GLN A 33 11.91 7.52 -25.49
CA GLN A 33 12.84 6.95 -24.52
C GLN A 33 14.22 6.89 -25.16
N LYS A 34 15.20 7.59 -24.57
CA LYS A 34 16.60 7.41 -24.95
C LYS A 34 17.22 6.41 -23.97
N ILE A 35 17.79 5.33 -24.50
CA ILE A 35 18.45 4.26 -23.74
C ILE A 35 19.93 4.25 -24.13
N GLN A 36 20.85 4.09 -23.17
CA GLN A 36 22.29 3.90 -23.45
C GLN A 36 22.68 2.42 -23.52
N ALA A 37 23.89 2.12 -24.03
CA ALA A 37 24.44 0.79 -24.36
C ALA A 37 24.44 -0.29 -23.25
N LYS A 38 24.02 0.04 -22.01
CA LYS A 38 23.82 -0.91 -20.90
C LYS A 38 22.34 -1.09 -20.49
N GLY A 39 21.38 -0.60 -21.29
CA GLY A 39 19.95 -0.76 -21.05
C GLY A 39 19.31 0.27 -20.12
N ASN A 40 20.08 1.25 -19.62
CA ASN A 40 19.56 2.28 -18.72
C ASN A 40 18.90 3.44 -19.47
N LEU A 41 17.78 3.91 -18.94
CA LEU A 41 17.05 5.09 -19.40
C LEU A 41 17.86 6.36 -19.12
N THR A 42 18.20 7.15 -20.14
CA THR A 42 18.92 8.43 -19.96
C THR A 42 17.99 9.63 -20.07
N SER A 43 16.84 9.47 -20.73
CA SER A 43 15.83 10.52 -20.82
C SER A 43 14.45 9.97 -21.13
N LYS A 44 13.42 10.62 -20.57
CA LYS A 44 12.01 10.39 -20.86
C LYS A 44 11.28 11.73 -20.92
N THR A 45 10.45 11.91 -21.94
CA THR A 45 9.52 13.05 -22.04
C THR A 45 8.09 12.59 -21.81
N ASP A 46 7.37 13.26 -20.91
CA ASP A 46 5.96 13.00 -20.64
C ASP A 46 5.04 13.68 -21.69
N PRO A 47 3.74 13.34 -21.76
CA PRO A 47 2.81 13.99 -22.70
C PRO A 47 2.63 15.49 -22.47
N ASN A 48 2.97 15.98 -21.29
CA ASN A 48 2.91 17.40 -20.94
C ASN A 48 4.15 18.17 -21.42
N GLY A 49 5.12 17.49 -22.05
CA GLY A 49 6.34 18.08 -22.59
C GLY A 49 7.44 18.28 -21.54
N ASN A 50 7.28 17.75 -20.33
CA ASN A 50 8.36 17.75 -19.34
C ASN A 50 9.35 16.65 -19.67
N THR A 51 10.64 16.99 -19.65
CA THR A 51 11.71 16.05 -19.91
C THR A 51 12.44 15.74 -18.61
N THR A 52 12.49 14.47 -18.25
CA THR A 52 13.31 13.94 -17.16
C THR A 52 14.58 13.34 -17.72
N THR A 53 15.73 13.74 -17.20
CA THR A 53 17.05 13.21 -17.53
C THR A 53 17.62 12.45 -16.34
N TYR A 54 18.40 11.41 -16.65
CA TYR A 54 19.02 10.52 -15.68
C TYR A 54 20.51 10.45 -15.95
N SER A 55 21.33 10.68 -14.92
CA SER A 55 22.78 10.50 -14.99
C SER A 55 23.21 9.34 -14.11
N TYR A 56 24.25 8.61 -14.54
CA TYR A 56 24.78 7.45 -13.85
C TYR A 56 26.29 7.57 -13.65
N ASP A 57 26.82 6.94 -12.60
CA ASP A 57 28.26 6.75 -12.44
C ASP A 57 28.79 5.60 -13.30
N THR A 58 30.11 5.38 -13.24
CA THR A 58 30.80 4.34 -14.02
C THR A 58 30.37 2.91 -13.63
N SER A 59 29.83 2.73 -12.42
CA SER A 59 29.23 1.50 -11.91
C SER A 59 27.74 1.38 -12.25
N ASN A 60 27.22 2.23 -13.13
CA ASN A 60 25.83 2.24 -13.59
C ASN A 60 24.80 2.58 -12.50
N ARG A 61 25.20 3.31 -11.45
CA ARG A 61 24.33 3.74 -10.36
C ARG A 61 23.85 5.16 -10.58
N LEU A 62 22.58 5.43 -10.31
CA LEU A 62 21.92 6.71 -10.58
C LEU A 62 22.49 7.83 -9.70
N THR A 63 23.09 8.86 -10.30
CA THR A 63 23.68 10.00 -9.58
C THR A 63 22.85 11.26 -9.66
N ASN A 64 21.99 11.39 -10.68
CA ASN A 64 21.13 12.56 -10.84
C ASN A 64 19.82 12.22 -11.54
N ILE A 65 18.73 12.83 -11.08
CA ILE A 65 17.46 12.92 -11.79
C ILE A 65 17.10 14.40 -11.89
N GLN A 66 16.87 14.90 -13.09
CA GLN A 66 16.43 16.27 -13.28
C GLN A 66 15.22 16.30 -14.20
N THR A 67 14.15 16.97 -13.78
CA THR A 67 12.97 17.22 -14.61
C THR A 67 12.92 18.69 -14.97
N GLN A 68 12.84 18.98 -16.26
CA GLN A 68 12.69 20.32 -16.80
C GLN A 68 11.43 20.41 -17.66
N ASN A 69 10.77 21.58 -17.64
CA ASN A 69 9.71 21.86 -18.60
C ASN A 69 10.29 22.17 -20.00
N SER A 70 9.39 22.40 -20.96
CA SER A 70 9.77 22.77 -22.34
C SER A 70 10.54 24.09 -22.46
N ARG A 71 10.56 24.93 -21.40
CA ARG A 71 11.34 26.17 -21.30
C ARG A 71 12.67 25.99 -20.56
N LEU A 72 13.09 24.73 -20.32
CA LEU A 72 14.31 24.36 -19.59
C LEU A 72 14.34 24.82 -18.12
N GLN A 73 13.19 25.16 -17.55
CA GLN A 73 13.11 25.47 -16.12
C GLN A 73 13.06 24.17 -15.33
N THR A 74 13.94 24.03 -14.34
CA THR A 74 13.97 22.88 -13.44
C THR A 74 12.70 22.86 -12.59
N ILE A 75 11.90 21.81 -12.76
CA ILE A 75 10.74 21.50 -11.93
C ILE A 75 11.20 20.76 -10.66
N SER A 76 12.11 19.80 -10.82
CA SER A 76 12.69 19.04 -9.72
C SER A 76 14.11 18.60 -10.09
N SER A 77 14.95 18.47 -9.07
CA SER A 77 16.32 17.97 -9.22
C SER A 77 16.70 17.18 -7.99
N PHE A 78 17.21 15.97 -8.23
CA PHE A 78 17.74 15.08 -7.22
C PHE A 78 19.18 14.74 -7.56
N ALA A 79 20.09 14.88 -6.61
CA ALA A 79 21.46 14.40 -6.73
C ALA A 79 21.76 13.36 -5.64
N TYR A 80 22.56 12.36 -5.99
CA TYR A 80 22.91 11.25 -5.11
C TYR A 80 24.39 10.97 -5.15
N THR A 81 24.95 10.69 -3.98
CA THR A 81 26.29 10.09 -3.86
C THR A 81 26.17 8.67 -3.31
N HIS A 82 27.14 7.82 -3.64
CA HIS A 82 27.17 6.42 -3.22
C HIS A 82 28.55 6.05 -2.70
N ASP A 83 28.60 5.10 -1.78
CA ASP A 83 29.85 4.47 -1.36
C ASP A 83 30.39 3.50 -2.45
N LYS A 84 31.38 2.67 -2.13
CA LYS A 84 31.94 1.71 -3.12
C LYS A 84 31.04 0.51 -3.41
N VAL A 85 30.15 0.15 -2.49
CA VAL A 85 29.27 -1.02 -2.63
C VAL A 85 27.87 -0.66 -3.13
N GLY A 86 27.54 0.63 -3.21
CA GLY A 86 26.28 1.12 -3.76
C GLY A 86 25.31 1.68 -2.73
N ASN A 87 25.68 1.77 -1.45
CA ASN A 87 24.83 2.45 -0.48
C ASN A 87 24.84 3.95 -0.76
N ARG A 88 23.67 4.58 -0.71
CA ARG A 88 23.53 6.02 -0.96
C ARG A 88 24.08 6.79 0.24
N LEU A 89 25.11 7.60 0.07
CA LEU A 89 25.68 8.41 1.14
C LEU A 89 24.97 9.76 1.30
N SER A 90 24.40 10.30 0.23
CA SER A 90 23.62 11.52 0.30
C SER A 90 22.48 11.56 -0.72
N LYS A 91 21.45 12.32 -0.39
CA LYS A 91 20.41 12.80 -1.28
C LYS A 91 20.36 14.32 -1.17
N GLU A 92 20.41 15.00 -2.30
CA GLU A 92 20.12 16.42 -2.40
C GLU A 92 18.86 16.60 -3.23
N GLU A 93 17.91 17.39 -2.73
CA GLU A 93 16.67 17.77 -3.41
C GLU A 93 16.56 19.29 -3.35
N SER A 94 16.84 19.95 -4.48
CA SER A 94 17.00 21.40 -4.56
C SER A 94 18.04 21.93 -3.56
N ASP A 95 17.63 22.59 -2.49
CA ASP A 95 18.48 23.17 -1.43
C ASP A 95 18.58 22.29 -0.18
N LYS A 96 17.86 21.16 -0.13
CA LYS A 96 17.79 20.25 1.01
C LYS A 96 18.75 19.09 0.80
N ARG A 97 19.57 18.81 1.81
CA ARG A 97 20.49 17.67 1.81
C ARG A 97 20.24 16.76 2.99
N GLN A 98 20.23 15.46 2.71
CA GLN A 98 20.21 14.39 3.69
C GLN A 98 21.39 13.46 3.45
N ASP A 99 22.18 13.27 4.50
CA ASP A 99 23.29 12.33 4.52
C ASP A 99 22.87 11.05 5.25
N TYR A 100 23.39 9.91 4.78
CA TYR A 100 23.06 8.59 5.30
C TYR A 100 24.31 7.89 5.80
N HIS A 101 24.22 7.32 7.00
CA HIS A 101 25.30 6.55 7.61
C HIS A 101 24.84 5.11 7.81
N TYR A 102 25.75 4.17 7.56
CA TYR A 102 25.49 2.75 7.62
C TYR A 102 26.47 2.05 8.54
N ASP A 103 26.07 0.90 9.08
CA ASP A 103 27.00 -0.01 9.73
C ASP A 103 27.79 -0.85 8.70
N GLN A 104 28.68 -1.72 9.21
CA GLN A 104 29.54 -2.58 8.39
C GLN A 104 28.76 -3.62 7.57
N THR A 105 27.51 -3.90 7.94
CA THR A 105 26.59 -4.81 7.22
C THR A 105 25.62 -4.05 6.33
N TYR A 106 25.86 -2.76 6.10
CA TYR A 106 25.07 -1.88 5.24
C TYR A 106 23.64 -1.63 5.72
N ARG A 107 23.41 -1.73 7.04
CA ARG A 107 22.15 -1.30 7.67
C ARG A 107 22.23 0.18 8.01
N LEU A 108 21.15 0.92 7.76
CA LEU A 108 21.10 2.37 7.97
C LEU A 108 21.16 2.69 9.47
N LEU A 109 22.20 3.37 9.94
CA LEU A 109 22.32 3.86 11.31
C LEU A 109 21.72 5.25 11.49
N GLN A 110 21.78 6.10 10.47
CA GLN A 110 21.34 7.49 10.58
C GLN A 110 20.90 8.06 9.24
N SER A 111 19.83 8.85 9.27
CA SER A 111 19.45 9.79 8.20
C SER A 111 19.52 11.20 8.79
N LEU A 112 20.50 11.98 8.35
CA LEU A 112 20.84 13.29 8.91
C LEU A 112 20.60 14.40 7.89
N PRO A 113 19.64 15.30 8.12
CA PRO A 113 19.50 16.53 7.35
C PRO A 113 20.66 17.50 7.64
N THR A 114 21.47 17.85 6.65
CA THR A 114 22.70 18.65 6.83
C THR A 114 22.68 20.03 6.18
N ASN A 115 21.77 20.26 5.22
CA ASN A 115 21.61 21.58 4.59
C ASN A 115 20.14 21.98 4.65
N ILE A 116 19.74 22.61 5.76
CA ILE A 116 18.44 23.28 5.90
C ILE A 116 18.70 24.79 5.82
N LYS A 117 19.02 25.32 4.62
CA LYS A 117 18.98 26.77 4.45
C LYS A 117 17.52 27.21 4.44
N ASN A 118 17.13 27.86 5.54
CA ASN A 118 15.85 28.51 5.80
C ASN A 118 14.69 27.56 6.09
N LYS A 119 14.19 27.68 7.32
CA LYS A 119 12.78 27.73 7.66
C LYS A 119 11.99 28.37 6.52
N GLY A 120 11.52 27.56 5.58
CA GLY A 120 10.56 28.00 4.58
C GLY A 120 9.31 28.36 5.33
N LYS A 121 9.06 29.66 5.53
CA LYS A 121 7.70 30.14 5.80
C LYS A 121 6.89 29.74 4.57
N ASP A 122 6.20 28.60 4.66
CA ASP A 122 5.15 28.29 3.70
C ASP A 122 4.14 29.44 3.86
N LYS A 123 4.05 30.32 2.85
CA LYS A 123 3.27 31.56 2.97
C LYS A 123 1.77 31.31 3.15
N ASP A 124 1.31 30.06 3.02
CA ASP A 124 -0.10 29.67 3.09
C ASP A 124 -0.39 28.45 4.00
N ARG A 125 0.58 27.91 4.76
CA ARG A 125 0.33 26.78 5.70
C ARG A 125 1.26 26.81 6.92
N ASP A 126 0.68 26.98 8.12
CA ASP A 126 1.36 26.93 9.43
C ASP A 126 1.93 25.53 9.82
N LYS A 127 2.39 24.72 8.85
CA LYS A 127 3.04 23.42 9.12
C LYS A 127 4.47 23.42 8.60
N GLU A 128 5.40 23.65 9.53
CA GLU A 128 6.83 23.48 9.35
C GLU A 128 7.15 22.00 9.08
N TYR A 129 7.33 21.62 7.81
CA TYR A 129 7.87 20.32 7.43
C TYR A 129 9.38 20.33 7.65
N GLU A 130 9.78 20.28 8.92
CA GLU A 130 11.17 20.10 9.31
C GLU A 130 11.59 18.67 8.98
N GLN A 131 12.61 18.52 8.13
CA GLN A 131 13.29 17.24 8.00
C GLN A 131 14.00 16.97 9.32
N LYS A 132 13.65 15.87 9.99
CA LYS A 132 14.23 15.51 11.28
C LYS A 132 15.31 14.46 11.10
N GLU A 133 16.29 14.54 11.98
CA GLU A 133 17.26 13.48 12.15
C GLU A 133 16.55 12.20 12.59
N GLU A 134 16.94 11.08 11.98
CA GLU A 134 16.48 9.75 12.35
C GLU A 134 17.70 8.89 12.69
N ASN A 135 17.65 8.22 13.83
CA ASN A 135 18.70 7.34 14.31
C ASN A 135 18.15 5.93 14.47
N TYR A 136 18.97 4.92 14.17
CA TYR A 136 18.57 3.53 14.18
C TYR A 136 19.64 2.69 14.88
N SER A 137 19.18 1.66 15.58
CA SER A 137 20.04 0.59 16.08
C SER A 137 19.41 -0.76 15.81
N TYR A 138 20.25 -1.79 15.80
CA TYR A 138 19.85 -3.14 15.48
C TYR A 138 20.51 -4.13 16.43
N ASP A 139 19.86 -5.26 16.66
CA ASP A 139 20.49 -6.41 17.27
C ASP A 139 21.44 -7.13 16.27
N PRO A 140 22.21 -8.14 16.72
CA PRO A 140 23.14 -8.85 15.84
C PRO A 140 22.50 -9.59 14.66
N VAL A 141 21.21 -9.91 14.73
CA VAL A 141 20.49 -10.65 13.68
C VAL A 141 19.67 -9.75 12.75
N GLY A 142 19.69 -8.43 12.97
CA GLY A 142 19.08 -7.44 12.08
C GLY A 142 17.75 -6.87 12.53
N ASN A 143 17.24 -7.26 13.71
CA ASN A 143 16.03 -6.65 14.24
C ASN A 143 16.33 -5.23 14.70
N ARG A 144 15.51 -4.25 14.28
CA ARG A 144 15.69 -2.85 14.65
C ARG A 144 15.30 -2.66 16.11
N LEU A 145 16.17 -2.14 16.96
CA LEU A 145 15.89 -1.92 18.38
C LEU A 145 15.38 -0.49 18.69
N PHE A 146 15.73 0.48 17.83
CA PHE A 146 15.47 1.90 18.04
C PHE A 146 15.22 2.65 16.72
N GLY A 147 14.49 3.76 16.80
CA GLY A 147 14.26 4.71 15.71
C GLY A 147 12.90 4.52 15.01
N PRO A 148 12.57 5.33 14.00
CA PRO A 148 13.30 6.51 13.52
C PRO A 148 13.30 7.70 14.49
N LYS A 149 12.31 7.78 15.40
CA LYS A 149 12.21 8.90 16.35
C LYS A 149 12.89 8.56 17.69
N PRO A 150 13.33 9.57 18.48
CA PRO A 150 14.04 9.37 19.74
C PRO A 150 13.31 8.57 20.84
N ILE A 151 12.02 8.28 20.65
CA ILE A 151 11.16 7.58 21.63
C ILE A 151 10.46 6.36 21.02
N GLU A 152 11.01 5.80 19.94
CA GLU A 152 10.49 4.60 19.28
C GLU A 152 11.47 3.45 19.51
N PHE A 153 11.00 2.46 20.27
CA PHE A 153 11.75 1.24 20.61
C PHE A 153 10.98 0.01 20.15
N TYR A 154 11.71 -1.06 19.90
CA TYR A 154 11.14 -2.33 19.49
C TYR A 154 11.71 -3.48 20.31
N SER A 155 10.88 -4.49 20.55
CA SER A 155 11.29 -5.72 21.24
C SER A 155 10.92 -6.92 20.40
N TYR A 156 11.74 -7.97 20.48
CA TYR A 156 11.58 -9.18 19.70
C TYR A 156 11.71 -10.40 20.59
N ASN A 157 11.05 -11.49 20.20
CA ASN A 157 11.25 -12.79 20.84
C ASN A 157 12.42 -13.56 20.18
N ARG A 158 12.69 -14.76 20.68
CA ARG A 158 13.77 -15.63 20.19
C ARG A 158 13.59 -16.11 18.73
N GLY A 159 12.38 -15.98 18.16
CA GLY A 159 12.07 -16.29 16.77
C GLY A 159 12.19 -15.09 15.84
N ASN A 160 12.80 -13.98 16.27
CA ASN A 160 12.89 -12.71 15.53
C ASN A 160 11.53 -12.08 15.19
N GLN A 161 10.51 -12.36 15.99
CA GLN A 161 9.18 -11.78 15.81
C GLN A 161 9.05 -10.53 16.69
N LEU A 162 8.61 -9.42 16.10
CA LEU A 162 8.35 -8.16 16.80
C LEU A 162 7.25 -8.36 17.84
N THR A 163 7.53 -8.21 19.13
CA THR A 163 6.54 -8.36 20.20
C THR A 163 6.01 -7.04 20.71
N ASN A 164 6.79 -5.96 20.61
CA ASN A 164 6.37 -4.63 21.03
C ASN A 164 6.97 -3.57 20.09
N ASP A 165 6.17 -2.57 19.73
CA ASP A 165 6.64 -1.27 19.27
C ASP A 165 6.08 -0.17 20.19
N LYS A 166 6.24 1.10 19.82
CA LYS A 166 5.77 2.24 20.62
C LYS A 166 4.27 2.20 20.97
N LYS A 167 3.41 1.73 20.06
CA LYS A 167 1.94 1.76 20.21
C LYS A 167 1.31 0.37 20.24
N HIS A 168 2.06 -0.67 19.90
CA HIS A 168 1.51 -2.00 19.66
C HIS A 168 2.23 -3.09 20.42
N GLN A 169 1.45 -4.09 20.83
CA GLN A 169 1.94 -5.37 21.31
C GLN A 169 1.45 -6.48 20.39
N TYR A 170 2.27 -7.51 20.21
CA TYR A 170 2.05 -8.59 19.25
C TYR A 170 2.27 -9.94 19.90
N GLU A 171 1.38 -10.89 19.62
CA GLU A 171 1.46 -12.27 20.08
C GLU A 171 1.36 -13.21 18.89
N TYR A 172 2.15 -14.29 18.90
CA TYR A 172 2.27 -15.23 17.79
C TYR A 172 1.98 -16.66 18.25
N ASP A 173 1.46 -17.50 17.34
CA ASP A 173 1.41 -18.94 17.55
C ASP A 173 2.76 -19.62 17.30
N LYS A 174 2.82 -20.94 17.50
CA LYS A 174 4.05 -21.75 17.32
C LYS A 174 4.48 -21.88 15.85
N ASN A 175 3.57 -21.69 14.90
CA ASN A 175 3.87 -21.68 13.46
C ASN A 175 4.37 -20.29 13.01
N GLY A 176 4.29 -19.31 13.90
CA GLY A 176 4.74 -17.95 13.70
C GLY A 176 3.71 -17.02 13.09
N ASN A 177 2.43 -17.41 13.07
CA ASN A 177 1.36 -16.53 12.66
C ASN A 177 1.05 -15.53 13.78
N LEU A 178 0.81 -14.27 13.42
CA LEU A 178 0.36 -13.24 14.37
C LEU A 178 -1.07 -13.58 14.83
N VAL A 179 -1.28 -13.90 16.09
CA VAL A 179 -2.62 -14.26 16.63
C VAL A 179 -3.30 -13.10 17.34
N LYS A 180 -2.55 -12.12 17.83
CA LYS A 180 -3.12 -10.95 18.49
C LYS A 180 -2.25 -9.72 18.33
N LYS A 181 -2.89 -8.59 18.04
CA LYS A 181 -2.30 -7.25 18.03
C LYS A 181 -3.10 -6.35 18.96
N THR A 182 -2.45 -5.78 19.95
CA THR A 182 -3.03 -4.80 20.87
C THR A 182 -2.49 -3.43 20.49
N GLU A 183 -3.35 -2.47 20.16
CA GLU A 183 -3.01 -1.08 19.82
C GLU A 183 -3.48 -0.17 20.95
N LEU A 184 -2.59 0.68 21.45
CA LEU A 184 -2.88 1.73 22.42
C LEU A 184 -2.98 3.07 21.67
N ASP A 185 -4.12 3.74 21.76
CA ASP A 185 -4.24 5.11 21.27
C ASP A 185 -3.66 6.12 22.29
N ASP A 186 -3.56 7.38 21.86
CA ASP A 186 -2.93 8.44 22.68
C ASP A 186 -3.78 8.78 23.92
N ASP A 187 -5.05 8.39 23.95
CA ASP A 187 -5.97 8.53 25.09
C ASP A 187 -5.96 7.31 26.02
N GLY A 188 -5.07 6.33 25.77
CA GLY A 188 -4.94 5.10 26.56
C GLY A 188 -6.02 4.05 26.30
N LYS A 189 -6.88 4.25 25.30
CA LYS A 189 -7.88 3.26 24.91
C LYS A 189 -7.21 2.20 24.04
N THR A 190 -7.73 0.98 24.19
CA THR A 190 -7.15 -0.19 23.53
C THR A 190 -8.02 -0.66 22.38
N LYS A 191 -7.38 -0.94 21.24
CA LYS A 191 -7.96 -1.69 20.13
C LYS A 191 -7.25 -3.02 20.01
N VAL A 192 -7.99 -4.11 20.19
CA VAL A 192 -7.46 -5.48 20.11
C VAL A 192 -7.89 -6.11 18.79
N THR A 193 -6.94 -6.62 18.03
CA THR A 193 -7.19 -7.42 16.83
C THR A 193 -6.74 -8.85 17.07
N VAL A 194 -7.65 -9.81 16.97
CA VAL A 194 -7.36 -11.24 17.06
C VAL A 194 -7.47 -11.86 15.68
N TYR A 195 -6.47 -12.68 15.33
CA TYR A 195 -6.39 -13.40 14.07
C TYR A 195 -6.55 -14.89 14.32
N THR A 196 -7.30 -15.57 13.47
CA THR A 196 -7.49 -17.02 13.54
C THR A 196 -7.15 -17.64 12.21
N TYR A 197 -6.39 -18.72 12.27
CA TYR A 197 -5.89 -19.45 11.11
C TYR A 197 -6.52 -20.85 11.07
N ASP A 198 -6.66 -21.41 9.88
CA ASP A 198 -6.96 -22.83 9.71
C ASP A 198 -5.70 -23.70 9.86
N TYR A 199 -5.88 -25.02 9.73
CA TYR A 199 -4.79 -26.00 9.86
C TYR A 199 -3.73 -25.91 8.75
N GLU A 200 -4.03 -25.22 7.65
CA GLU A 200 -3.11 -24.96 6.54
C GLU A 200 -2.41 -23.58 6.69
N ASN A 201 -2.49 -22.97 7.88
CA ASN A 201 -1.98 -21.62 8.19
C ASN A 201 -2.61 -20.49 7.34
N ARG A 202 -3.83 -20.66 6.83
CA ARG A 202 -4.55 -19.59 6.13
C ARG A 202 -5.41 -18.78 7.09
N LEU A 203 -5.39 -17.46 6.98
CA LEU A 203 -6.17 -16.56 7.83
C LEU A 203 -7.67 -16.69 7.55
N ILE A 204 -8.45 -17.23 8.49
CA ILE A 204 -9.90 -17.45 8.32
C ILE A 204 -10.77 -16.44 9.09
N LYS A 205 -10.20 -15.73 10.07
CA LYS A 205 -10.94 -14.72 10.85
C LYS A 205 -10.04 -13.62 11.38
N VAL A 206 -10.55 -12.39 11.34
CA VAL A 206 -10.00 -11.21 12.02
C VAL A 206 -11.11 -10.60 12.86
N ALA A 207 -10.93 -10.53 14.17
CA ALA A 207 -11.84 -9.88 15.10
C ALA A 207 -11.17 -8.63 15.67
N ILE A 208 -11.64 -7.45 15.30
CA ILE A 208 -11.16 -6.15 15.76
C ILE A 208 -12.16 -5.65 16.79
N GLN A 209 -11.72 -5.46 18.02
CA GLN A 209 -12.51 -4.86 19.09
C GLN A 209 -11.90 -3.51 19.44
N LYS A 210 -12.72 -2.46 19.46
CA LYS A 210 -12.38 -1.14 19.99
C LYS A 210 -13.52 -0.71 20.89
N GLU A 211 -13.23 -0.52 22.17
CA GLU A 211 -14.26 -0.22 23.18
C GLU A 211 -15.41 -1.25 23.11
N ASP A 212 -16.64 -0.79 22.93
CA ASP A 212 -17.84 -1.60 22.85
C ASP A 212 -18.18 -2.04 21.42
N GLU A 213 -17.34 -1.75 20.44
CA GLU A 213 -17.58 -2.14 19.04
C GLU A 213 -16.66 -3.28 18.63
N LYS A 214 -17.24 -4.29 17.97
CA LYS A 214 -16.49 -5.42 17.44
C LYS A 214 -16.79 -5.62 15.96
N LYS A 215 -15.75 -5.57 15.14
CA LYS A 215 -15.76 -5.86 13.71
C LYS A 215 -15.17 -7.24 13.48
N ILE A 216 -15.94 -8.14 12.88
CA ILE A 216 -15.50 -9.49 12.52
C ILE A 216 -15.42 -9.59 11.00
N VAL A 217 -14.26 -10.01 10.51
CA VAL A 217 -14.05 -10.37 9.11
C VAL A 217 -13.74 -11.86 9.04
N THR A 218 -14.45 -12.62 8.22
CA THR A 218 -14.15 -14.03 7.97
C THR A 218 -13.82 -14.28 6.51
N PHE A 219 -13.04 -15.32 6.25
CA PHE A 219 -12.60 -15.72 4.92
C PHE A 219 -12.85 -17.21 4.70
N SER A 220 -13.10 -17.59 3.45
CA SER A 220 -13.10 -18.99 3.01
C SER A 220 -12.22 -19.15 1.79
N TYR A 221 -11.65 -20.34 1.66
CA TYR A 221 -10.69 -20.67 0.63
C TYR A 221 -11.13 -21.93 -0.11
N ASP A 222 -10.75 -22.04 -1.38
CA ASP A 222 -10.86 -23.30 -2.10
C ASP A 222 -9.64 -24.21 -1.85
N PRO A 223 -9.63 -25.45 -2.36
CA PRO A 223 -8.51 -26.38 -2.18
C PRO A 223 -7.17 -25.94 -2.79
N PHE A 224 -7.18 -24.96 -3.70
CA PHE A 224 -5.96 -24.39 -4.27
C PHE A 224 -5.44 -23.21 -3.43
N GLY A 225 -6.13 -22.85 -2.35
CA GLY A 225 -5.75 -21.75 -1.46
C GLY A 225 -6.22 -20.37 -1.94
N ARG A 226 -7.06 -20.30 -2.98
CA ARG A 226 -7.63 -19.03 -3.45
C ARG A 226 -8.79 -18.64 -2.55
N ARG A 227 -8.87 -17.37 -2.17
CA ARG A 227 -9.94 -16.87 -1.29
C ARG A 227 -11.24 -16.76 -2.07
N ILE A 228 -12.23 -17.59 -1.75
CA ILE A 228 -13.54 -17.61 -2.43
C ILE A 228 -14.62 -16.78 -1.73
N SER A 229 -14.41 -16.39 -0.47
CA SER A 229 -15.35 -15.51 0.25
C SER A 229 -14.66 -14.59 1.25
N LYS A 230 -15.27 -13.43 1.49
CA LYS A 230 -14.98 -12.50 2.57
C LYS A 230 -16.30 -12.02 3.15
N SER A 231 -16.51 -12.23 4.45
CA SER A 231 -17.70 -11.75 5.15
C SER A 231 -17.32 -10.72 6.21
N LEU A 232 -18.09 -9.64 6.31
CA LEU A 232 -17.89 -8.56 7.27
C LEU A 232 -19.14 -8.41 8.15
N GLN A 233 -18.97 -8.47 9.46
CA GLN A 233 -20.01 -8.29 10.46
C GLN A 233 -19.57 -7.28 11.52
N TYR A 234 -20.49 -6.44 11.98
CA TYR A 234 -20.31 -5.58 13.15
C TYR A 234 -21.14 -6.12 14.32
N GLN A 235 -20.66 -5.96 15.54
CA GLN A 235 -21.33 -6.36 16.78
C GLN A 235 -21.16 -5.22 17.80
N SER A 236 -22.25 -4.85 18.47
CA SER A 236 -22.21 -4.02 19.68
C SER A 236 -21.97 -4.93 20.88
N LEU A 237 -21.12 -4.50 21.80
CA LEU A 237 -20.84 -5.14 23.08
C LEU A 237 -21.45 -4.36 24.26
N ARG A 238 -22.12 -3.22 24.00
CA ARG A 238 -23.00 -2.62 25.02
C ARG A 238 -24.13 -3.59 25.26
N GLY A 239 -24.26 -4.07 26.50
CA GLY A 239 -25.35 -4.96 26.89
C GLY A 239 -26.70 -4.37 26.50
N GLU A 240 -27.68 -5.22 26.25
CA GLU A 240 -29.08 -4.87 25.90
C GLU A 240 -29.83 -4.09 27.01
N ALA A 241 -29.12 -3.42 27.91
CA ALA A 241 -29.70 -2.65 29.00
C ALA A 241 -29.81 -1.18 28.59
N GLU A 242 -31.06 -0.71 28.64
CA GLU A 242 -31.54 0.66 28.45
C GLU A 242 -31.77 1.12 27.01
N ALA A 243 -32.66 0.39 26.33
CA ALA A 243 -33.69 1.08 25.54
C ALA A 243 -34.58 1.90 26.50
N ILE A 244 -34.08 3.04 26.99
CA ILE A 244 -34.96 4.12 27.43
C ILE A 244 -35.56 4.67 26.14
N SER A 245 -36.81 4.30 25.89
CA SER A 245 -37.66 4.94 24.89
C SER A 245 -37.91 6.36 25.36
N ASP A 246 -37.13 7.31 24.87
CA ASP A 246 -37.53 8.70 24.85
C ASP A 246 -37.65 9.13 23.39
N ASP A 247 -38.86 9.59 23.06
CA ASP A 247 -39.34 10.12 21.79
C ASP A 247 -38.35 11.07 21.11
N ASP A 248 -37.46 10.53 20.28
CA ASP A 248 -36.71 11.33 19.32
C ASP A 248 -36.74 10.60 17.98
N ASP A 249 -37.62 11.08 17.09
CA ASP A 249 -37.82 10.71 15.69
C ASP A 249 -36.57 11.00 14.83
N ARG A 250 -35.41 10.58 15.30
CA ARG A 250 -34.25 10.34 14.44
C ARG A 250 -34.39 8.91 13.96
N GLU A 251 -34.72 8.73 12.68
CA GLU A 251 -34.43 7.51 11.92
C GLU A 251 -32.96 7.14 12.19
N LYS A 252 -32.72 6.36 13.25
CA LYS A 252 -31.45 5.73 13.45
C LYS A 252 -31.39 4.67 12.37
N ASP A 253 -30.37 4.77 11.54
CA ASP A 253 -29.94 3.72 10.63
C ASP A 253 -29.42 2.53 11.50
N ASP A 254 -30.34 1.90 12.25
CA ASP A 254 -30.11 0.83 13.24
C ASP A 254 -29.65 -0.48 12.58
N HIS A 255 -29.54 -0.51 11.26
CA HIS A 255 -29.13 -1.67 10.46
C HIS A 255 -27.61 -1.86 10.31
N TYR A 256 -26.77 -1.08 11.02
CA TYR A 256 -25.32 -1.24 10.94
C TYR A 256 -24.81 -2.59 11.51
N TYR A 257 -25.56 -3.19 12.44
CA TYR A 257 -25.13 -4.37 13.22
C TYR A 257 -25.78 -5.71 12.81
N GLU A 258 -26.81 -5.72 11.98
CA GLU A 258 -27.72 -6.88 11.95
C GLU A 258 -27.33 -8.03 11.01
N LYS A 259 -26.61 -7.79 9.90
CA LYS A 259 -26.28 -8.87 8.95
C LYS A 259 -24.87 -8.79 8.35
N PRO A 260 -24.19 -9.95 8.23
CA PRO A 260 -22.91 -10.00 7.56
C PRO A 260 -23.02 -9.58 6.09
N ARG A 261 -22.13 -8.68 5.67
CA ARG A 261 -21.94 -8.31 4.26
C ARG A 261 -20.88 -9.24 3.66
N THR A 262 -21.31 -10.14 2.80
CA THR A 262 -20.43 -11.13 2.14
C THR A 262 -20.16 -10.77 0.70
N THR A 263 -18.89 -10.83 0.31
CA THR A 263 -18.40 -10.80 -1.07
C THR A 263 -17.83 -12.18 -1.41
N TYR A 264 -18.13 -12.66 -2.60
CA TYR A 264 -17.57 -13.87 -3.17
C TYR A 264 -16.71 -13.55 -4.38
N TYR A 265 -15.74 -14.42 -4.63
CA TYR A 265 -14.74 -14.26 -5.66
C TYR A 265 -14.80 -15.47 -6.60
N ALA A 266 -14.80 -15.21 -7.91
CA ALA A 266 -14.62 -16.26 -8.91
C ALA A 266 -13.36 -16.01 -9.73
N TYR A 267 -12.75 -17.11 -10.15
CA TYR A 267 -11.42 -17.14 -10.72
C TYR A 267 -11.41 -17.86 -12.07
N ASP A 268 -10.52 -17.43 -12.96
CA ASP A 268 -10.02 -18.20 -14.09
C ASP A 268 -8.55 -18.53 -13.80
N ASN A 269 -8.24 -19.79 -13.49
CA ASN A 269 -6.95 -20.17 -12.90
C ASN A 269 -6.59 -19.31 -11.66
N GLU A 270 -5.45 -18.63 -11.64
CA GLU A 270 -5.06 -17.79 -10.50
C GLU A 270 -5.69 -16.38 -10.53
N ASP A 271 -6.35 -16.05 -11.63
CA ASP A 271 -6.80 -14.70 -11.92
C ASP A 271 -8.25 -14.49 -11.48
N ILE A 272 -8.47 -13.52 -10.59
CA ILE A 272 -9.82 -13.11 -10.20
C ILE A 272 -10.56 -12.51 -11.40
N ILE A 273 -11.73 -13.00 -11.77
CA ILE A 273 -12.49 -12.48 -12.92
C ILE A 273 -13.74 -11.71 -12.51
N VAL A 274 -14.28 -11.99 -11.32
CA VAL A 274 -15.52 -11.38 -10.85
C VAL A 274 -15.64 -11.36 -9.33
N GLU A 275 -16.25 -10.30 -8.82
CA GLU A 275 -16.75 -10.21 -7.44
C GLU A 275 -18.28 -10.12 -7.46
N TYR A 276 -18.94 -10.82 -6.54
CA TYR A 276 -20.39 -10.70 -6.35
C TYR A 276 -20.78 -10.65 -4.88
N ASN A 277 -21.86 -9.92 -4.58
CA ASN A 277 -22.36 -9.78 -3.20
C ASN A 277 -23.13 -11.04 -2.74
N GLY A 278 -23.54 -11.04 -1.47
CA GLY A 278 -24.35 -12.09 -0.87
C GLY A 278 -25.67 -12.44 -1.58
N LYS A 279 -26.15 -11.58 -2.49
CA LYS A 279 -27.35 -11.78 -3.31
C LYS A 279 -27.04 -12.21 -4.75
N GLY A 280 -25.77 -12.45 -5.09
CA GLY A 280 -25.33 -12.80 -6.44
C GLY A 280 -25.20 -11.62 -7.42
N LYS A 281 -25.37 -10.36 -6.96
CA LYS A 281 -25.15 -9.18 -7.81
C LYS A 281 -23.65 -8.97 -8.01
N ILE A 282 -23.21 -8.84 -9.26
CA ILE A 282 -21.83 -8.52 -9.61
C ILE A 282 -21.48 -7.12 -9.08
N ILE A 283 -20.35 -7.04 -8.38
CA ILE A 283 -19.77 -5.81 -7.82
C ILE A 283 -18.66 -5.31 -8.74
N ALA A 284 -17.81 -6.22 -9.24
CA ALA A 284 -16.67 -5.88 -10.10
C ALA A 284 -16.39 -7.01 -11.10
N ARG A 285 -15.78 -6.65 -12.24
CA ARG A 285 -15.24 -7.58 -13.25
C ARG A 285 -13.82 -7.17 -13.60
N TYR A 286 -12.96 -8.15 -13.83
CA TYR A 286 -11.56 -7.93 -14.16
C TYR A 286 -11.23 -8.59 -15.49
N THR A 287 -10.34 -7.96 -16.25
CA THR A 287 -9.74 -8.53 -17.45
C THR A 287 -8.23 -8.53 -17.27
N HIS A 288 -7.64 -9.71 -17.23
CA HIS A 288 -6.19 -9.86 -17.13
C HIS A 288 -5.61 -9.94 -18.53
N CYS A 289 -4.91 -8.89 -18.93
CA CYS A 289 -4.11 -8.86 -20.15
C CYS A 289 -2.64 -9.02 -19.78
N LEU A 290 -1.83 -9.55 -20.69
CA LEU A 290 -0.37 -9.64 -20.51
C LEU A 290 0.24 -8.23 -20.31
N GLY A 291 0.43 -7.82 -19.06
CA GLY A 291 1.35 -6.76 -18.66
C GLY A 291 0.80 -5.37 -18.30
N ILE A 292 -0.51 -5.14 -18.24
CA ILE A 292 -1.08 -3.85 -17.80
C ILE A 292 -2.41 -4.10 -17.07
N ASP A 293 -2.43 -3.87 -15.75
CA ASP A 293 -3.66 -3.85 -14.94
C ASP A 293 -4.22 -2.42 -14.91
N GLU A 294 -5.31 -2.16 -15.65
CA GLU A 294 -6.12 -0.96 -15.50
C GLU A 294 -7.61 -1.32 -15.36
N PRO A 295 -8.35 -0.75 -14.39
CA PRO A 295 -9.79 -0.97 -14.25
C PRO A 295 -10.56 -0.24 -15.36
N LEU A 296 -11.46 -0.95 -16.05
CA LEU A 296 -12.16 -0.44 -17.23
C LEU A 296 -13.49 0.30 -16.95
N ALA A 297 -13.99 0.34 -15.71
CA ALA A 297 -15.01 1.29 -15.21
C ALA A 297 -15.55 0.88 -13.83
N GLU A 298 -15.89 1.87 -12.99
CA GLU A 298 -16.86 1.73 -11.91
C GLU A 298 -18.27 1.90 -12.48
N GLY A 299 -19.16 0.94 -12.21
CA GLY A 299 -20.58 1.09 -12.53
C GLY A 299 -21.26 2.00 -11.52
N ASN A 300 -21.92 3.06 -11.98
CA ASN A 300 -22.90 3.81 -11.21
C ASN A 300 -24.06 2.92 -10.72
#